data_AF-A0A354PID3-F1
#
_entry.id   AF-A0A354PID3-F1
#
_cell.length_a   1.000
_cell.length_b   1.000
_cell.length_c   1.000
_cell.angle_alpha   90.00
_cell.angle_beta   90.00
_cell.angle_gamma   90.00
#
_symmetry.space_group_name_H-M   'P 1'
#
loop_
_entity.id
_entity.type
_entity.pdbx_description
1 polymer ?
#
loop_
_entity_poly.entity_id
_entity_poly.type
_entity_poly.pdbx_seq_one_letter_code
_entity_poly.pdbx_strand_id
1 'polypeptide(L)'
;MNVFQKTFEPIRDAFLAMPMTTRLIAGMLVLTIAIGLGLLVKGGSTTETEYLFGGRMLSETEVDSVEMSFSQAGLKLWEREGRRIRIPTKTRNEYLAALRESATLPLALRSSVQEAIDKASPFDSSEQRTSRE
;
A
#
# COMPACT_ATOMS: atom_id res chain seq x y z
N MET A 1 -20.11 30.20 -16.74
CA MET A 1 -18.86 29.68 -17.34
C MET A 1 -18.12 30.86 -17.93
N ASN A 2 -17.04 31.35 -17.29
CA ASN A 2 -16.02 32.28 -17.83
C ASN A 2 -14.90 32.61 -16.80
N VAL A 3 -14.80 31.85 -15.70
CA VAL A 3 -13.88 32.15 -14.58
C VAL A 3 -12.43 31.85 -14.97
N PHE A 4 -12.20 30.77 -15.72
CA PHE A 4 -10.86 30.35 -16.14
C PHE A 4 -10.14 31.35 -17.06
N GLN A 5 -10.87 32.05 -17.94
CA GLN A 5 -10.25 33.03 -18.83
C GLN A 5 -9.90 34.34 -18.11
N LYS A 6 -10.77 34.81 -17.21
CA LYS A 6 -10.53 36.03 -16.42
C LYS A 6 -9.39 35.88 -15.40
N THR A 7 -9.05 34.66 -14.99
CA THR A 7 -7.93 34.43 -14.06
C THR A 7 -6.58 34.39 -14.78
N PHE A 8 -6.54 34.09 -16.08
CA PHE A 8 -5.28 33.88 -16.81
C PHE A 8 -4.70 35.18 -17.39
N GLU A 9 -5.56 36.12 -17.81
CA GLU A 9 -5.15 37.42 -18.37
C GLU A 9 -4.34 38.29 -17.39
N PRO A 10 -4.73 38.46 -16.11
CA PRO A 10 -3.99 39.29 -15.17
C PRO A 10 -2.58 38.75 -14.85
N ILE A 11 -2.40 37.43 -14.88
CA ILE A 11 -1.13 36.77 -14.55
C ILE A 11 -0.10 37.05 -15.64
N ARG A 12 -0.51 36.98 -16.92
CA ARG A 12 0.37 37.23 -18.06
C ARG A 12 0.79 38.70 -18.13
N ASP A 13 -0.15 39.61 -17.92
CA ASP A 13 0.11 41.04 -17.97
C ASP A 13 0.97 41.51 -16.78
N ALA A 14 0.75 40.95 -15.59
CA ALA A 14 1.62 41.20 -14.43
C ALA A 14 3.06 40.68 -14.66
N PHE A 15 3.23 39.55 -15.35
CA PHE A 15 4.55 38.99 -15.64
C PHE A 15 5.33 39.81 -16.68
N LEU A 16 4.61 40.35 -17.67
CA LEU A 16 5.18 41.20 -18.71
C LEU A 16 5.51 42.60 -18.18
N ALA A 17 4.70 43.13 -17.26
CA ALA A 17 4.89 44.43 -16.63
C ALA A 17 5.99 44.47 -15.55
N MET A 18 6.58 43.33 -15.18
CA MET A 18 7.54 43.25 -14.06
C MET A 18 9.00 43.55 -14.44
N PRO A 19 9.75 44.30 -13.59
CA PRO A 19 11.19 44.49 -13.72
C PRO A 19 11.97 43.17 -13.61
N MET A 20 13.18 43.14 -14.17
CA MET A 20 13.98 41.93 -14.36
C MET A 20 14.27 41.14 -13.07
N THR A 21 14.38 41.82 -11.93
CA THR A 21 14.55 41.22 -10.59
C THR A 21 13.31 40.47 -10.10
N THR A 22 12.11 40.96 -10.39
CA THR A 22 10.85 40.32 -9.95
C THR A 22 10.56 39.04 -10.74
N ARG A 23 11.00 38.94 -12.00
CA ARG A 23 10.87 37.72 -12.81
C ARG A 23 11.63 36.53 -12.21
N LEU A 24 12.80 36.79 -11.62
CA LEU A 24 13.62 35.77 -10.97
C LEU A 24 12.91 35.18 -9.74
N ILE A 25 12.32 36.05 -8.89
CA ILE A 25 11.58 35.63 -7.69
C ILE A 25 10.32 34.87 -8.08
N ALA A 26 9.58 35.35 -9.09
CA ALA A 26 8.38 34.67 -9.57
C ALA A 26 8.71 33.28 -10.14
N GLY A 27 9.82 33.14 -10.88
CA GLY A 27 10.30 31.84 -11.35
C GLY A 27 10.66 30.89 -10.20
N MET A 28 11.33 31.41 -9.16
CA MET A 28 11.69 30.62 -7.98
C MET A 28 10.44 30.15 -7.22
N LEU A 29 9.41 31.00 -7.11
CA LEU A 29 8.14 30.65 -6.48
C LEU A 29 7.42 29.53 -7.24
N VAL A 30 7.37 29.61 -8.58
CA VAL A 30 6.79 28.54 -9.41
C VAL A 30 7.57 27.24 -9.26
N LEU A 31 8.90 27.30 -9.23
CA LEU A 31 9.75 26.14 -9.02
C LEU A 31 9.47 25.48 -7.67
N THR A 32 9.38 26.25 -6.59
CA THR A 32 9.05 25.74 -5.25
C THR A 32 7.67 25.08 -5.24
N ILE A 33 6.68 25.67 -5.89
CA ILE A 33 5.33 25.09 -6.00
C ILE A 33 5.39 23.77 -6.76
N ALA A 34 6.12 23.69 -7.88
CA ALA A 34 6.27 22.47 -8.66
C ALA A 34 6.95 21.35 -7.84
N ILE A 35 8.00 21.67 -7.09
CA ILE A 35 8.67 20.71 -6.18
C ILE A 35 7.70 20.28 -5.07
N GLY A 36 6.97 21.20 -4.47
CA GLY A 36 5.98 20.92 -3.43
C GLY A 36 4.87 20.00 -3.93
N LEU A 37 4.34 20.24 -5.12
CA LEU A 37 3.34 19.38 -5.76
C LEU A 37 3.91 18.00 -6.12
N GLY A 38 5.15 17.94 -6.63
CA GLY A 38 5.84 16.68 -6.90
C GLY A 38 6.04 15.83 -5.64
N LEU A 39 6.44 16.48 -4.54
CA LEU A 39 6.53 15.84 -3.23
C LEU A 39 5.15 15.47 -2.67
N LEU A 40 4.09 16.25 -2.94
CA LEU A 40 2.74 15.94 -2.49
C LEU A 40 2.15 14.73 -3.21
N VAL A 41 2.38 14.58 -4.51
CA VAL A 41 2.01 13.37 -5.27
C VAL A 41 2.78 12.16 -4.77
N LYS A 42 4.06 12.34 -4.40
CA LYS A 42 4.89 11.28 -3.83
C LYS A 42 4.56 10.96 -2.36
N GLY A 43 4.09 11.95 -1.60
CA GLY A 43 3.86 11.90 -0.15
C GLY A 43 2.39 11.77 0.27
N GLY A 44 1.45 11.80 -0.69
CA GLY A 44 0.01 11.72 -0.45
C GLY A 44 -0.49 10.36 0.04
N SER A 45 0.40 9.39 0.26
CA SER A 45 0.09 8.16 0.96
C SER A 45 0.56 8.29 2.42
N THR A 46 -0.20 9.05 3.23
CA THR A 46 -0.31 8.71 4.66
C THR A 46 -0.99 7.35 4.69
N THR A 47 -0.18 6.33 4.45
CA THR A 47 -0.61 4.95 4.36
C THR A 47 -0.82 4.51 5.79
N GLU A 48 -2.08 4.47 6.19
CA GLU A 48 -2.47 3.61 7.31
C GLU A 48 -1.95 2.21 6.97
N THR A 49 -0.92 1.79 7.69
CA THR A 49 -0.24 0.52 7.49
C THR A 49 -0.77 -0.43 8.54
N GLU A 50 -1.20 -1.61 8.08
CA GLU A 50 -1.65 -2.68 8.96
C GLU A 50 -0.63 -3.81 8.91
N TYR A 51 -0.45 -4.49 10.04
CA TYR A 51 0.34 -5.71 10.04
C TYR A 51 -0.37 -6.81 9.25
N LEU A 52 0.38 -7.40 8.33
CA LEU A 52 -0.05 -8.60 7.62
C LEU A 52 -0.42 -9.68 8.66
N PHE A 53 -1.59 -10.29 8.45
CA PHE A 53 -2.14 -11.31 9.33
C PHE A 53 -2.28 -10.87 10.81
N GLY A 54 -2.56 -9.60 11.06
CA GLY A 54 -2.87 -9.10 12.41
C GLY A 54 -1.67 -9.04 13.35
N GLY A 55 -0.44 -8.96 12.84
CA GLY A 55 0.77 -8.77 13.67
C GLY A 55 1.39 -10.05 14.22
N ARG A 56 0.97 -11.22 13.72
CA ARG A 56 1.64 -12.48 14.04
C ARG A 56 3.08 -12.49 13.51
N MET A 57 3.97 -13.15 14.24
CA MET A 57 5.34 -13.37 13.76
C MET A 57 5.34 -14.55 12.78
N LEU A 58 5.89 -14.31 11.60
CA LEU A 58 6.14 -15.31 10.57
C LEU A 58 7.50 -15.99 10.84
N SER A 59 7.72 -17.21 10.35
CA SER A 59 9.08 -17.77 10.29
C SER A 59 9.93 -17.01 9.26
N GLU A 60 11.26 -17.07 9.35
CA GLU A 60 12.13 -16.41 8.34
C GLU A 60 11.82 -16.90 6.92
N THR A 61 11.60 -18.21 6.76
CA THR A 61 11.22 -18.83 5.50
C THR A 61 9.87 -18.36 4.96
N GLU A 62 8.92 -18.04 5.86
CA GLU A 62 7.62 -17.47 5.48
C GLU A 62 7.71 -15.98 5.13
N VAL A 63 8.59 -15.23 5.79
CA VAL A 63 8.84 -13.82 5.44
C VAL A 63 9.45 -13.75 4.04
N ASP A 64 10.48 -14.54 3.76
CA ASP A 64 11.18 -14.51 2.48
C ASP A 64 10.25 -14.95 1.33
N SER A 65 9.36 -15.93 1.55
CA SER A 65 8.39 -16.34 0.54
C SER A 65 7.35 -15.24 0.25
N VAL A 66 6.91 -14.53 1.29
CA VAL A 66 6.00 -13.39 1.17
C VAL A 66 6.67 -12.23 0.42
N GLU A 67 7.91 -11.89 0.76
CA GLU A 67 8.68 -10.85 0.06
C GLU A 67 8.87 -11.17 -1.43
N MET A 68 9.16 -12.44 -1.75
CA MET A 68 9.29 -12.91 -3.12
C MET A 68 7.97 -12.79 -3.89
N SER A 69 6.84 -13.07 -3.23
CA SER A 69 5.50 -12.98 -3.82
C SER A 69 5.12 -11.54 -4.13
N PHE A 70 5.37 -10.63 -3.19
CA PHE A 70 5.13 -9.20 -3.40
C PHE A 70 6.03 -8.61 -4.48
N SER A 71 7.29 -9.06 -4.52
CA SER A 71 8.24 -8.66 -5.56
C SER A 71 7.79 -9.11 -6.95
N GLN A 72 7.28 -10.34 -7.09
CA GLN A 72 6.71 -10.83 -8.35
C GLN A 72 5.46 -10.06 -8.79
N ALA A 73 4.60 -9.69 -7.83
CA ALA A 73 3.41 -8.87 -8.09
C ALA A 73 3.72 -7.37 -8.31
N GLY A 74 4.99 -6.96 -8.24
CA GLY A 74 5.40 -5.56 -8.41
C GLY A 74 5.00 -4.63 -7.25
N LEU A 75 4.58 -5.18 -6.12
CA LEU A 75 4.14 -4.45 -4.94
C LEU A 75 5.36 -4.04 -4.10
N LYS A 76 5.60 -2.72 -3.97
CA LYS A 76 6.82 -2.17 -3.34
C LYS A 76 6.59 -1.39 -2.04
N LEU A 77 5.33 -1.15 -1.68
CA LEU A 77 4.95 -0.31 -0.53
C LEU A 77 4.84 -1.10 0.79
N TRP A 78 5.51 -2.24 0.89
CA TRP A 78 5.54 -3.06 2.11
C TRP A 78 6.81 -2.79 2.90
N GLU A 79 6.73 -2.93 4.22
CA GLU A 79 7.86 -2.71 5.13
C GLU A 79 8.04 -3.94 6.03
N ARG A 80 9.28 -4.44 6.11
CA ARG A 80 9.63 -5.56 6.98
C ARG A 80 10.03 -5.03 8.36
N GLU A 81 9.30 -5.44 9.37
CA GLU A 81 9.65 -5.25 10.79
C GLU A 81 10.06 -6.58 11.41
N GLY A 82 11.31 -6.98 11.19
CA GLY A 82 11.87 -8.23 11.68
C GLY A 82 11.16 -9.45 11.09
N ARG A 83 10.26 -10.07 11.89
CA ARG A 83 9.42 -11.23 11.51
C ARG A 83 7.96 -10.87 11.22
N ARG A 84 7.66 -9.57 11.12
CA ARG A 84 6.34 -9.03 10.77
C ARG A 84 6.48 -8.20 9.51
N ILE A 85 5.41 -8.13 8.74
CA ILE A 85 5.36 -7.33 7.52
C ILE A 85 4.21 -6.37 7.64
N ARG A 86 4.45 -5.08 7.38
CA ARG A 86 3.43 -4.04 7.30
C ARG A 86 3.06 -3.82 5.84
N ILE A 87 1.76 -3.70 5.59
CA ILE A 87 1.20 -3.45 4.27
C ILE A 87 0.24 -2.26 4.31
N PRO A 88 0.04 -1.55 3.19
CA PRO A 88 -0.98 -0.52 3.09
C PRO A 88 -2.39 -1.10 3.28
N THR A 89 -3.18 -0.56 4.21
CA THR A 89 -4.57 -1.01 4.44
C THR A 89 -5.42 -0.86 3.17
N LYS A 90 -5.18 0.19 2.38
CA LYS A 90 -5.92 0.47 1.13
C LYS A 90 -5.72 -0.58 0.04
N THR A 91 -4.54 -1.19 -0.05
CA THR A 91 -4.21 -2.19 -1.08
C THR A 91 -4.11 -3.60 -0.49
N ARG A 92 -4.61 -3.81 0.73
CA ARG A 92 -4.59 -5.11 1.44
C ARG A 92 -5.04 -6.28 0.57
N ASN A 93 -6.11 -6.09 -0.21
CA ASN A 93 -6.64 -7.14 -1.08
C ASN A 93 -5.66 -7.52 -2.20
N GLU A 94 -4.90 -6.58 -2.75
CA GLU A 94 -3.90 -6.83 -3.79
C GLU A 94 -2.70 -7.60 -3.22
N TYR A 95 -2.25 -7.23 -2.01
CA TYR A 95 -1.22 -7.96 -1.29
C TYR A 95 -1.66 -9.39 -0.96
N LEU A 96 -2.90 -9.58 -0.51
CA LEU A 96 -3.43 -10.93 -0.26
C LEU A 96 -3.62 -11.74 -1.56
N ALA A 97 -3.99 -11.10 -2.67
CA ALA A 97 -4.10 -11.75 -3.98
C ALA A 97 -2.73 -12.20 -4.49
N ALA A 98 -1.69 -11.38 -4.34
CA ALA A 98 -0.31 -11.74 -4.70
C ALA A 98 0.19 -12.98 -3.94
N LEU A 99 -0.23 -13.15 -2.68
CA LEU A 99 0.08 -14.33 -1.88
C LEU A 99 -0.73 -15.58 -2.25
N ARG A 100 -1.86 -15.40 -2.92
CA ARG A 100 -2.66 -16.51 -3.44
C ARG A 100 -2.10 -17.04 -4.75
N GLU A 101 -1.63 -16.13 -5.60
CA GLU A 101 -1.07 -16.44 -6.91
C GLU A 101 0.31 -17.10 -6.79
N SER A 102 1.12 -16.68 -5.81
CA SER A 102 2.26 -17.48 -5.40
C SER A 102 1.75 -18.67 -4.58
N ALA A 103 2.01 -19.90 -5.03
CA ALA A 103 1.49 -21.11 -4.38
C ALA A 103 1.97 -21.34 -2.94
N THR A 104 2.72 -20.39 -2.36
CA THR A 104 3.32 -20.44 -1.03
C THR A 104 2.54 -19.58 -0.05
N LEU A 105 1.25 -19.90 0.15
CA LEU A 105 0.53 -19.40 1.32
C LEU A 105 1.29 -19.85 2.59
N PRO A 106 1.70 -18.91 3.47
CA PRO A 106 2.35 -19.25 4.73
C PRO A 106 1.57 -20.33 5.48
N LEU A 107 2.26 -21.28 6.11
CA LEU A 107 1.65 -22.31 6.96
C LEU A 107 0.74 -21.66 8.01
N ALA A 108 1.18 -20.50 8.48
CA ALA A 108 0.42 -19.57 9.29
C ALA A 108 -1.00 -19.29 8.78
N LEU A 109 -1.19 -19.00 7.50
CA LEU A 109 -2.50 -18.66 6.95
C LEU A 109 -3.38 -19.89 6.78
N ARG A 110 -2.77 -21.03 6.39
CA ARG A 110 -3.45 -22.31 6.26
C ARG A 110 -4.04 -22.77 7.59
N SER A 111 -3.31 -22.63 8.69
CA SER A 111 -3.80 -23.04 10.02
C SER A 111 -4.99 -22.21 10.50
N SER A 112 -4.97 -20.89 10.30
CA SER A 112 -6.09 -20.02 10.71
C SER A 112 -7.35 -20.25 9.89
N VAL A 113 -7.22 -20.54 8.60
CA VAL A 113 -8.36 -20.90 7.74
C VAL A 113 -8.91 -22.28 8.13
N GLN A 114 -8.03 -23.26 8.38
CA GLN A 114 -8.45 -24.59 8.83
C GLN A 114 -9.16 -24.52 10.18
N GLU A 115 -8.63 -23.77 11.16
CA GLU A 115 -9.28 -23.59 12.46
C GLU A 115 -10.66 -22.92 12.34
N ALA A 116 -10.81 -21.96 11.43
CA ALA A 116 -12.10 -21.34 11.16
C ALA A 116 -13.09 -22.32 10.52
N ILE A 117 -12.63 -23.19 9.62
CA ILE A 117 -13.44 -24.27 9.02
C ILE A 117 -13.84 -25.29 10.08
N ASP A 118 -12.89 -25.74 10.91
CA ASP A 118 -13.14 -26.69 12.00
C ASP A 118 -14.14 -26.13 13.03
N LYS A 119 -14.04 -24.83 13.36
CA LYS A 119 -15.02 -24.15 14.23
C LYS A 119 -16.37 -23.92 13.55
N ALA A 120 -16.38 -23.75 12.23
CA ALA A 120 -17.60 -23.56 11.45
C ALA A 120 -18.30 -24.87 11.07
N SER A 121 -17.68 -26.03 11.32
CA SER A 121 -18.28 -27.36 11.14
C SER A 121 -18.76 -27.93 12.48
N PRO A 122 -19.98 -27.57 12.96
CA PRO A 122 -20.56 -28.15 14.17
C PRO A 122 -20.96 -29.63 14.00
N PHE A 123 -20.69 -30.25 12.84
CA PHE A 123 -21.14 -31.60 12.49
C PHE A 123 -20.02 -32.63 12.31
N ASP A 124 -18.73 -32.25 12.32
CA ASP A 124 -17.62 -33.18 11.97
C ASP A 124 -17.04 -34.02 13.13
N SER A 125 -17.53 -33.89 14.37
CA SER A 125 -16.76 -34.36 15.53
C SER A 125 -17.06 -35.76 16.07
N SER A 126 -17.89 -36.59 15.43
CA SER A 126 -18.16 -37.96 15.89
C SER A 126 -17.60 -39.07 14.99
N GLU A 127 -17.73 -38.98 13.65
CA GLU A 127 -17.33 -40.08 12.76
C GLU A 127 -15.81 -40.20 12.57
N GLN A 128 -15.04 -39.11 12.55
CA GLN A 128 -13.58 -39.19 12.35
C GLN A 128 -12.80 -39.73 13.56
N ARG A 129 -13.41 -39.81 14.75
CA ARG A 129 -12.78 -40.45 15.92
C ARG A 129 -12.80 -41.97 15.86
N THR A 130 -13.78 -42.57 15.18
CA THR A 130 -13.90 -44.04 15.12
C THR A 130 -12.99 -44.68 14.08
N SER A 131 -12.45 -43.92 13.13
CA SER A 131 -11.52 -44.44 12.10
C SER A 131 -10.05 -44.37 12.52
N ARG A 132 -9.76 -44.00 13.77
CA ARG A 132 -8.41 -43.94 14.34
C ARG A 132 -8.13 -45.03 15.38
N GLU A 133 -9.06 -45.96 15.59
CA GLU A 133 -8.86 -47.21 16.32
C GLU A 133 -8.70 -48.39 15.36
#